data_AF-A0A0J1JB65-F1
#
_entry.id   AF-A0A0J1JB65-F1
#
_cell.length_a   1.000
_cell.length_b   1.000
_cell.length_c   1.000
_cell.angle_alpha   90.00
_cell.angle_beta   90.00
_cell.angle_gamma   90.00
#
_symmetry.space_group_name_H-M   'P 1'
#
loop_
_entity.id
_entity.type
_entity.pdbx_description
1 polymer ?
#
loop_
_entity_poly.entity_id
_entity_poly.type
_entity_poly.pdbx_seq_one_letter_code
_entity_poly.pdbx_strand_id
1 'polypeptide(L)'
;MKIKHLSLSTKHPERCATLLAALTEGEAKPFPSPTMDRAWLCVWNEAENSLIEFIPDDYALCYGEHAATYVRQPAPVAFNAAHVMLETTQSIEALACIADQHGLVHRFRPRFGGPLYEVWLDEALLIEFWSPEIQAYAAKL
;
A
#
# COMPACT_ATOMS: atom_id res chain seq x y z
N MET A 1 -0.42 16.53 14.38
CA MET A 1 -0.86 15.11 14.38
C MET A 1 -0.19 14.43 13.18
N LYS A 2 0.32 13.20 13.31
CA LYS A 2 0.91 12.42 12.21
C LYS A 2 0.16 11.09 12.07
N ILE A 3 0.02 10.58 10.85
CA ILE A 3 -0.43 9.19 10.64
C ILE A 3 0.71 8.30 11.12
N LYS A 4 0.39 7.29 11.94
CA LYS A 4 1.38 6.32 12.43
C LYS A 4 1.42 5.12 11.49
N HIS A 5 0.28 4.47 11.29
CA HIS A 5 0.09 3.40 10.33
C HIS A 5 -1.26 3.52 9.62
N LEU A 6 -1.45 2.67 8.61
CA LEU A 6 -2.71 2.48 7.89
C LEU A 6 -2.92 0.97 7.68
N SER A 7 -4.18 0.55 7.61
CA SER A 7 -4.54 -0.83 7.22
C SER A 7 -5.34 -0.77 5.91
N LEU A 8 -4.93 -1.55 4.92
CA LEU A 8 -5.52 -1.60 3.57
C LEU A 8 -5.93 -3.03 3.24
N SER A 9 -7.08 -3.21 2.59
CA SER A 9 -7.54 -4.53 2.15
C SER A 9 -6.99 -4.91 0.78
N THR A 10 -6.57 -6.16 0.64
CA THR A 10 -6.02 -6.72 -0.61
C THR A 10 -6.29 -8.22 -0.68
N LYS A 11 -6.40 -8.73 -1.91
CA LYS A 11 -6.51 -10.16 -2.17
C LYS A 11 -5.20 -10.91 -1.93
N HIS A 12 -4.06 -10.23 -2.07
CA HIS A 12 -2.72 -10.81 -2.00
C HIS A 12 -1.81 -10.07 -0.99
N PRO A 13 -2.09 -10.11 0.32
CA PRO A 13 -1.37 -9.30 1.31
C PRO A 13 0.16 -9.45 1.30
N GLU A 14 0.65 -10.69 1.23
CA GLU A 14 2.09 -10.99 1.17
C GLU A 14 2.74 -10.30 -0.03
N ARG A 15 2.17 -10.50 -1.22
CA ARG A 15 2.67 -9.93 -2.46
C ARG A 15 2.67 -8.41 -2.40
N CYS A 16 1.59 -7.79 -1.93
CA CYS A 16 1.50 -6.34 -1.81
C CYS A 16 2.52 -5.78 -0.80
N ALA A 17 2.71 -6.45 0.35
CA ALA A 17 3.73 -6.07 1.31
C ALA A 17 5.15 -6.15 0.73
N THR A 18 5.49 -7.24 0.05
CA THR A 18 6.80 -7.41 -0.61
C THR A 18 7.04 -6.37 -1.70
N LEU A 19 6.03 -6.09 -2.53
CA LEU A 19 6.17 -5.08 -3.59
C LEU A 19 6.29 -3.67 -3.02
N LEU A 20 5.49 -3.31 -2.02
CA LEU A 20 5.60 -2.00 -1.38
C LEU A 20 6.97 -1.85 -0.71
N ALA A 21 7.46 -2.90 -0.04
CA ALA A 21 8.79 -2.91 0.56
C ALA A 21 9.88 -2.66 -0.50
N ALA A 22 9.80 -3.32 -1.66
CA ALA A 22 10.74 -3.08 -2.76
C ALA A 22 10.67 -1.63 -3.28
N LEU A 23 9.46 -1.07 -3.42
CA LEU A 23 9.24 0.30 -3.92
C LEU A 23 9.63 1.40 -2.92
N THR A 24 9.78 1.07 -1.63
CA THR A 24 9.94 2.07 -0.55
C THR A 24 11.07 1.76 0.41
N GLU A 25 11.94 0.80 0.08
CA GLU A 25 13.06 0.34 0.93
C GLU A 25 12.59 -0.11 2.33
N GLY A 26 11.37 -0.63 2.41
CA GLY A 26 10.80 -1.20 3.63
C GLY A 26 11.14 -2.68 3.80
N GLU A 27 10.59 -3.27 4.85
CA GLU A 27 10.66 -4.70 5.11
C GLU A 27 9.26 -5.33 5.09
N ALA A 28 9.09 -6.41 4.34
CA ALA A 28 7.86 -7.19 4.33
C ALA A 28 7.90 -8.31 5.36
N LYS A 29 6.91 -8.38 6.25
CA LYS A 29 6.82 -9.45 7.27
C LYS A 29 5.39 -9.91 7.54
N PRO A 30 5.17 -11.16 8.00
CA PRO A 30 3.85 -11.61 8.42
C PRO A 30 3.30 -10.77 9.56
N PHE A 31 1.98 -10.50 9.53
CA PHE A 31 1.30 -9.84 10.65
C PHE A 31 1.12 -10.84 11.81
N PRO A 32 1.52 -10.51 13.05
CA PRO A 32 1.43 -11.42 14.19
C PRO A 32 0.01 -11.44 14.78
N SER A 33 -0.97 -12.01 14.05
CA SER A 33 -2.34 -12.19 14.55
C SER A 33 -2.66 -13.66 14.81
N PRO A 34 -3.25 -14.02 15.96
CA PRO A 34 -3.76 -15.36 16.21
C PRO A 34 -5.12 -15.64 15.54
N THR A 35 -5.84 -14.60 15.08
CA THR A 35 -7.21 -14.71 14.57
C THR A 35 -7.37 -14.31 13.11
N MET A 36 -6.32 -13.73 12.52
CA MET A 36 -6.29 -13.26 11.14
C MET A 36 -5.10 -13.84 10.41
N ASP A 37 -5.38 -14.88 9.62
CA ASP A 37 -4.37 -15.52 8.80
C ASP A 37 -4.07 -14.69 7.56
N ARG A 38 -2.88 -14.88 6.97
CA ARG A 38 -2.46 -14.28 5.70
C ARG A 38 -2.33 -12.76 5.69
N ALA A 39 -2.48 -12.07 6.82
CA ALA A 39 -2.18 -10.64 6.90
C ALA A 39 -0.66 -10.40 6.89
N TRP A 40 -0.24 -9.30 6.29
CA TRP A 40 1.17 -8.95 6.12
C TRP A 40 1.41 -7.48 6.40
N LEU A 41 2.67 -7.12 6.61
CA LEU A 41 3.13 -5.79 6.95
C LEU A 41 4.20 -5.34 5.96
N CYS A 42 4.18 -4.08 5.55
CA CYS A 42 5.36 -3.37 5.05
C CYS A 42 5.80 -2.38 6.13
N VAL A 43 6.99 -2.54 6.67
CA VAL A 43 7.51 -1.78 7.82
C VAL A 43 8.70 -0.94 7.43
N TRP A 44 8.65 0.35 7.75
CA TRP A 44 9.79 1.26 7.62
C TRP A 44 10.47 1.50 8.96
N ASN A 45 9.70 1.54 10.05
CA ASN A 45 10.22 1.68 11.40
C ASN A 45 9.23 1.12 12.43
N GLU A 46 9.58 0.00 13.04
CA GLU A 46 8.73 -0.69 14.03
C GLU A 46 8.61 0.08 15.34
N ALA A 47 9.70 0.69 15.83
CA ALA A 47 9.68 1.48 17.07
C ALA A 47 8.78 2.72 16.96
N GLU A 48 8.67 3.29 15.75
CA GLU A 48 7.77 4.39 15.44
C GLU A 48 6.39 3.97 14.95
N ASN A 49 6.09 2.67 14.89
CA ASN A 49 4.85 2.15 14.31
C ASN A 49 4.58 2.72 12.90
N SER A 50 5.64 2.93 12.11
CA SER A 50 5.59 3.45 10.74
C SER A 50 5.54 2.28 9.79
N LEU A 51 4.32 1.92 9.39
CA LEU A 51 4.04 0.72 8.60
C LEU A 51 2.69 0.82 7.88
N ILE A 52 2.50 -0.06 6.90
CA ILE A 52 1.19 -0.38 6.33
C ILE A 52 0.89 -1.85 6.61
N GLU A 53 -0.34 -2.09 7.09
CA GLU A 53 -0.90 -3.41 7.28
C GLU A 53 -1.73 -3.78 6.04
N PHE A 54 -1.47 -4.95 5.48
CA PHE A 54 -2.23 -5.52 4.39
C PHE A 54 -3.14 -6.61 4.95
N ILE A 55 -4.44 -6.31 4.93
CA ILE A 55 -5.50 -7.13 5.48
C ILE A 55 -6.11 -7.94 4.33
N PRO A 56 -6.34 -9.26 4.49
CA PRO A 56 -7.03 -10.01 3.46
C PRO A 56 -8.43 -9.46 3.19
N ASP A 57 -8.83 -9.43 1.93
CA ASP A 57 -10.11 -8.89 1.44
C ASP A 57 -11.36 -9.64 1.92
N ASP A 58 -11.20 -10.81 2.53
CA ASP A 58 -12.24 -11.57 3.21
C ASP A 58 -12.27 -11.32 4.73
N TYR A 59 -11.61 -10.27 5.23
CA TYR A 59 -11.76 -9.78 6.60
C TYR A 59 -12.34 -8.36 6.61
N ALA A 60 -13.25 -8.11 7.56
CA ALA A 60 -13.81 -6.78 7.79
C ALA A 60 -13.53 -6.31 9.20
N LEU A 61 -13.22 -5.02 9.35
CA LEU A 61 -13.13 -4.36 10.64
C LEU A 61 -14.54 -4.18 11.20
N CYS A 62 -14.75 -4.62 12.43
CA CYS A 62 -16.03 -4.57 13.12
C CYS A 62 -15.84 -4.02 14.54
N TYR A 63 -16.93 -3.51 15.12
CA TYR A 63 -16.98 -3.24 16.55
C TYR A 63 -17.04 -4.57 17.30
N GLY A 64 -15.99 -4.91 18.05
CA GLY A 64 -15.99 -6.01 19.01
C GLY A 64 -16.51 -5.57 20.37
N GLU A 65 -16.59 -6.50 21.32
CA GLU A 65 -17.11 -6.24 22.68
C GLU A 65 -16.30 -5.17 23.43
N HIS A 66 -14.98 -5.16 23.25
CA HIS A 66 -14.08 -4.25 23.96
C HIS A 66 -13.31 -3.29 23.05
N ALA A 67 -13.10 -3.64 21.78
CA ALA A 67 -12.30 -2.87 20.84
C ALA A 67 -12.65 -3.25 19.39
N ALA A 68 -12.05 -2.56 18.44
CA ALA A 68 -12.11 -2.97 17.04
C ALA A 68 -11.55 -4.39 16.87
N THR A 69 -12.18 -5.19 16.03
CA THR A 69 -11.78 -6.57 15.73
C THR A 69 -11.95 -6.86 14.24
N TYR A 70 -11.16 -7.78 13.71
CA TYR A 70 -11.35 -8.28 12.35
C TYR A 70 -12.14 -9.58 12.38
N VAL A 71 -13.18 -9.65 11.57
CA VAL A 71 -14.03 -10.84 11.42
C VAL A 71 -13.95 -11.31 9.98
N ARG A 72 -13.68 -12.61 9.78
CA ARG A 72 -13.72 -13.22 8.47
C ARG A 72 -15.14 -13.18 7.91
N GLN A 73 -15.27 -12.71 6.68
CA GLN A 73 -16.51 -12.57 5.93
C GLN A 73 -16.73 -13.80 5.03
N PRO A 74 -17.99 -14.14 4.71
CA PRO A 74 -18.30 -15.30 3.85
C PRO A 74 -17.89 -15.10 2.39
N ALA A 75 -17.68 -13.86 1.96
CA ALA A 75 -17.20 -13.51 0.63
C ALA A 75 -16.23 -12.33 0.70
N PRO A 76 -15.23 -12.27 -0.21
CA PRO A 76 -14.34 -11.12 -0.33
C PRO A 76 -15.09 -9.83 -0.70
N VAL A 77 -14.60 -8.70 -0.22
CA VAL A 77 -15.05 -7.39 -0.69
C VAL A 77 -14.38 -7.09 -2.03
N ALA A 78 -15.16 -7.11 -3.11
CA ALA A 78 -14.63 -7.04 -4.48
C ALA A 78 -13.98 -5.70 -4.86
N PHE A 79 -14.31 -4.60 -4.16
CA PHE A 79 -13.79 -3.26 -4.46
C PHE A 79 -13.52 -2.49 -3.16
N ASN A 80 -12.32 -1.91 -3.05
CA ASN A 80 -12.01 -0.93 -2.01
C ASN A 80 -12.12 0.49 -2.60
N ALA A 81 -12.47 1.47 -1.78
CA ALA A 81 -12.44 2.88 -2.15
C ALA A 81 -11.15 3.57 -1.68
N ALA A 82 -10.30 2.84 -0.97
CA ALA A 82 -9.16 3.38 -0.26
C ALA A 82 -7.86 3.08 -1.02
N HIS A 83 -7.07 4.12 -1.19
CA HIS A 83 -5.67 4.08 -1.62
C HIS A 83 -4.91 5.13 -0.81
N VAL A 84 -3.59 5.14 -0.93
CA VAL A 84 -2.74 6.09 -0.21
C VAL A 84 -1.69 6.67 -1.14
N MET A 85 -1.36 7.94 -0.91
CA MET A 85 -0.20 8.60 -1.48
C MET A 85 0.92 8.63 -0.44
N LEU A 86 2.11 8.16 -0.84
CA LEU A 86 3.31 8.15 -0.02
C LEU A 86 4.34 9.15 -0.57
N GLU A 87 5.01 9.85 0.33
CA GLU A 87 6.26 10.53 -0.03
C GLU A 87 7.35 9.48 -0.25
N THR A 88 8.16 9.65 -1.29
CA THR A 88 9.26 8.73 -1.61
C THR A 88 10.55 9.46 -1.96
N THR A 89 11.67 8.83 -1.63
CA THR A 89 13.02 9.20 -2.05
C THR A 89 13.43 8.52 -3.35
N GLN A 90 12.67 7.53 -3.82
CA GLN A 90 12.92 6.83 -5.07
C GLN A 90 12.65 7.73 -6.28
N SER A 91 13.49 7.59 -7.31
CA SER A 91 13.28 8.29 -8.58
C SER A 91 12.14 7.68 -9.38
N ILE A 92 11.60 8.44 -10.34
CA ILE A 92 10.57 7.91 -11.26
C ILE A 92 11.09 6.67 -12.00
N GLU A 93 12.36 6.70 -12.42
CA GLU A 93 13.00 5.60 -13.15
C GLU A 93 13.13 4.34 -12.27
N ALA A 94 13.48 4.49 -10.99
CA ALA A 94 13.59 3.37 -10.07
C ALA A 94 12.22 2.73 -9.80
N LEU A 95 11.19 3.56 -9.54
CA LEU A 95 9.81 3.08 -9.37
C LEU A 95 9.32 2.32 -10.61
N ALA A 96 9.56 2.88 -11.81
CA ALA A 96 9.19 2.25 -13.07
C ALA A 96 9.90 0.91 -13.29
N CYS A 97 11.21 0.87 -13.03
CA CYS A 97 12.01 -0.34 -13.19
C CYS A 97 11.49 -1.48 -12.28
N ILE A 98 11.24 -1.20 -11.00
CA ILE A 98 10.68 -2.19 -10.06
C ILE A 98 9.29 -2.64 -10.52
N ALA A 99 8.43 -1.69 -10.91
CA ALA A 99 7.09 -1.99 -11.37
C ALA A 99 7.09 -2.88 -12.64
N ASP A 100 7.97 -2.59 -13.60
CA ASP A 100 8.14 -3.38 -14.83
C ASP A 100 8.67 -4.79 -14.53
N GLN A 101 9.68 -4.92 -13.64
CA GLN A 101 10.23 -6.22 -13.23
C GLN A 101 9.17 -7.15 -12.63
N HIS A 102 8.18 -6.58 -11.96
CA HIS A 102 7.09 -7.33 -11.33
C HIS A 102 5.79 -7.35 -12.16
N GLY A 103 5.80 -6.79 -13.38
CA GLY A 103 4.65 -6.74 -14.27
C GLY A 103 3.47 -5.95 -13.72
N LEU A 104 3.72 -4.88 -12.97
CA LEU A 104 2.69 -4.04 -12.36
C LEU A 104 2.15 -3.02 -13.36
N VAL A 105 0.88 -2.62 -13.17
CA VAL A 105 0.33 -1.47 -13.89
C VAL A 105 0.81 -0.20 -13.17
N HIS A 106 1.48 0.69 -13.89
CA HIS A 106 1.96 1.95 -13.35
C HIS A 106 1.87 3.09 -14.35
N ARG A 107 1.87 4.33 -13.85
CA ARG A 107 1.81 5.52 -14.72
C ARG A 107 2.26 6.79 -14.01
N PHE A 108 2.92 7.67 -14.74
CA PHE A 108 3.01 9.07 -14.34
C PHE A 108 1.71 9.83 -14.69
N ARG A 109 1.14 10.53 -13.71
CA ARG A 109 -0.09 11.30 -13.85
C ARG A 109 0.23 12.79 -13.76
N PRO A 110 0.34 13.55 -14.88
CA PRO A 110 0.71 14.97 -14.82
C PRO A 110 -0.39 15.90 -14.29
N ARG A 111 -1.67 15.53 -14.43
CA ARG A 111 -2.85 16.36 -14.14
C ARG A 111 -4.01 15.48 -13.64
N PHE A 112 -5.08 16.13 -13.15
CA PHE A 112 -6.32 15.48 -12.66
C PHE A 112 -6.04 14.41 -11.60
N GLY A 113 -5.71 14.88 -10.39
CA GLY A 113 -5.31 14.04 -9.26
C GLY A 113 -3.79 14.01 -9.04
N GLY A 114 -2.98 14.41 -10.02
CA GLY A 114 -1.52 14.57 -9.90
C GLY A 114 -1.04 16.04 -9.84
N PRO A 115 0.28 16.29 -9.88
CA PRO A 115 1.27 15.33 -10.33
C PRO A 115 1.65 14.26 -9.31
N LEU A 116 1.64 13.01 -9.75
CA LEU A 116 2.00 11.83 -8.96
C LEU A 116 2.47 10.70 -9.87
N TYR A 117 3.08 9.69 -9.28
CA TYR A 117 3.36 8.43 -9.94
C TYR A 117 2.53 7.31 -9.29
N GLU A 118 1.71 6.61 -10.05
CA GLU A 118 0.78 5.60 -9.53
C GLU A 118 1.28 4.20 -9.87
N VAL A 119 1.17 3.27 -8.91
CA VAL A 119 1.49 1.85 -9.06
C VAL A 119 0.37 1.01 -8.46
N TRP A 120 -0.18 0.10 -9.25
CA TRP A 120 -1.15 -0.89 -8.77
C TRP A 120 -0.42 -2.10 -8.22
N LEU A 121 -0.52 -2.32 -6.91
CA LEU A 121 0.10 -3.48 -6.27
C LEU A 121 -0.69 -4.77 -6.54
N ASP A 122 -2.00 -4.67 -6.72
CA ASP A 122 -2.86 -5.75 -7.22
C ASP A 122 -4.06 -5.15 -8.00
N GLU A 123 -5.06 -5.96 -8.33
CA GLU A 123 -6.23 -5.53 -9.11
C GLU A 123 -7.12 -4.48 -8.39
N ALA A 124 -6.99 -4.36 -7.08
CA ALA A 124 -7.84 -3.50 -6.25
C ALA A 124 -7.06 -2.44 -5.46
N LEU A 125 -5.72 -2.45 -5.45
CA LEU A 125 -4.93 -1.60 -4.57
C LEU A 125 -3.95 -0.72 -5.36
N LEU A 126 -4.29 0.56 -5.43
CA LEU A 126 -3.44 1.62 -5.94
C LEU A 126 -2.57 2.20 -4.81
N ILE A 127 -1.30 2.44 -5.10
CA ILE A 127 -0.41 3.27 -4.30
C ILE A 127 0.08 4.41 -5.18
N GLU A 128 -0.01 5.62 -4.66
CA GLU A 128 0.49 6.82 -5.32
C GLU A 128 1.77 7.28 -4.65
N PHE A 129 2.67 7.87 -5.44
CA PHE A 129 3.95 8.37 -5.00
C PHE A 129 4.06 9.85 -5.30
N TRP A 130 4.57 10.57 -4.30
CA TRP A 130 4.90 11.98 -4.35
C TRP A 130 6.39 12.16 -4.06
N SER A 131 7.05 13.00 -4.84
CA SER A 131 8.41 13.46 -4.56
C SER A 131 8.65 14.81 -5.26
N PRO A 132 9.64 15.61 -4.83
CA PRO A 132 10.02 16.82 -5.56
C PRO A 132 10.38 16.55 -7.02
N GLU A 133 10.99 15.40 -7.33
CA GLU A 133 11.27 14.97 -8.70
C GLU A 133 9.98 14.79 -9.52
N ILE A 134 8.99 14.08 -8.96
CA ILE A 134 7.68 13.86 -9.58
C ILE A 134 6.97 15.20 -9.85
N GLN A 135 7.03 16.14 -8.90
CA GLN A 135 6.46 17.48 -9.09
C GLN A 135 7.17 18.25 -10.21
N ALA A 136 8.51 18.20 -10.24
CA ALA A 136 9.31 18.88 -11.26
C ALA A 136 9.17 18.25 -12.66
N TYR A 137 8.98 16.94 -12.74
CA TYR A 137 8.77 16.22 -13.99
C TYR A 137 7.49 16.68 -14.69
N ALA A 138 6.42 16.93 -13.91
CA ALA A 138 5.15 17.46 -14.42
C ALA A 138 5.30 18.81 -15.14
N ALA A 139 6.16 19.68 -14.63
CA ALA A 139 6.37 21.02 -15.19
C ALA A 139 7.06 21.01 -16.57
N LYS A 140 7.58 19.85 -17.00
CA LYS A 140 8.23 19.65 -18.30
C LYS A 140 7.26 19.16 -19.39
N LEU A 141 6.01 18.82 -19.04
CA LEU A 141 4.98 18.27 -19.94
C LEU A 141 3.86 19.28 -20.23
#